data_AF-A0A960L5M2-F1
#
_entry.id   AF-A0A960L5M2-F1
#
_cell.length_a   1.000
_cell.length_b   1.000
_cell.length_c   1.000
_cell.angle_alpha   90.00
_cell.angle_beta   90.00
_cell.angle_gamma   90.00
#
_symmetry.space_group_name_H-M   'P 1'
#
loop_
_entity.id
_entity.type
_entity.pdbx_description
1 polymer ?
#
loop_
_entity_poly.entity_id
_entity_poly.type
_entity_poly.pdbx_seq_one_letter_code
_entity_poly.pdbx_strand_id
1 'polypeptide(L)'
;LGGFGPNPEKVWPLLEAGAVRTIQGNYEQSLASGREDCNCGYTDPRDNHFATISYGYTARSCSPAFKAWMGTLPERRRVRVGKRELLLIHGSPRQVNEFLFASTSPVPFLETLLAQQRADGILCTHTGLHWHRHLPSGGDVVNVGVIGRPPNDGSPEVRYCLLEDRGGQLAVDLLRLRYDHQGLAEEMRREELPEEFVETILTGWWTTCLEILPARERARSRL
;
A
#
# COMPACT_ATOMS: atom_id res chain seq x y z
N LEU A 1 -1.48 -0.96 7.68
CA LEU A 1 -0.71 -1.50 8.82
C LEU A 1 -1.16 -2.91 9.21
N GLY A 2 -2.30 -3.39 8.73
CA GLY A 2 -2.63 -4.83 8.68
C GLY A 2 -2.79 -5.35 7.25
N GLY A 3 -3.42 -6.52 7.10
CA GLY A 3 -3.65 -7.15 5.80
C GLY A 3 -3.11 -8.58 5.76
N PHE A 4 -2.33 -8.89 4.73
CA PHE A 4 -1.97 -10.25 4.33
C PHE A 4 -0.88 -10.95 5.17
N GLY A 5 -0.36 -10.30 6.21
CA GLY A 5 0.73 -10.81 7.03
C GLY A 5 0.31 -11.14 8.47
N PRO A 6 1.10 -11.94 9.19
CA PRO A 6 0.82 -12.32 10.57
C PRO A 6 1.15 -11.16 11.52
N ASN A 7 0.61 -11.20 12.74
CA ASN A 7 1.02 -10.33 13.84
C ASN A 7 1.01 -8.81 13.53
N PRO A 8 -0.10 -8.24 13.01
CA PRO A 8 -0.16 -6.85 12.55
C PRO A 8 0.22 -5.81 13.61
N GLU A 9 -0.03 -6.08 14.89
CA GLU A 9 0.27 -5.15 15.99
C GLU A 9 1.77 -5.00 16.30
N LYS A 10 2.62 -5.97 15.90
CA LYS A 10 4.08 -5.87 16.09
C LYS A 10 4.70 -4.65 15.40
N VAL A 11 4.04 -4.09 14.39
CA VAL A 11 4.50 -2.87 13.71
C VAL A 11 4.40 -1.63 14.59
N TRP A 12 3.44 -1.60 15.53
CA TRP A 12 3.13 -0.41 16.32
C TRP A 12 4.32 0.12 17.14
N PRO A 13 4.99 -0.69 17.99
CA PRO A 13 6.14 -0.21 18.76
C PRO A 13 7.31 0.23 17.86
N LEU A 14 7.48 -0.38 16.68
CA LEU A 14 8.53 0.01 15.73
C LEU A 14 8.26 1.40 15.15
N LEU A 15 7.01 1.70 14.82
CA LEU A 15 6.61 3.00 14.29
C LEU A 15 6.74 4.10 15.36
N GLU A 16 6.36 3.82 16.61
CA GLU A 16 6.49 4.77 17.72
C GLU A 16 7.96 5.03 18.05
N ALA A 17 8.76 3.97 18.24
CA ALA A 17 10.18 4.09 18.55
C ALA A 17 10.95 4.82 17.43
N GLY A 18 10.56 4.60 16.17
CA GLY A 18 11.13 5.28 15.01
C GLY A 18 10.56 6.66 14.73
N ALA A 19 9.59 7.15 15.51
CA ALA A 19 8.83 8.38 15.27
C ALA A 19 8.32 8.49 13.81
N VAL A 20 7.88 7.34 13.25
CA VAL A 20 7.47 7.23 11.86
C VAL A 20 6.14 7.93 11.67
N ARG A 21 6.09 8.88 10.73
CA ARG A 21 4.84 9.57 10.39
C ARG A 21 3.96 8.65 9.56
N THR A 22 2.79 8.33 10.08
CA THR A 22 1.82 7.44 9.44
C THR A 22 0.53 8.16 9.08
N ILE A 23 -0.17 7.61 8.09
CA ILE A 23 -1.52 8.02 7.68
C ILE A 23 -2.45 6.81 7.73
N GLN A 24 -3.76 7.05 7.76
CA GLN A 24 -4.75 5.99 7.63
C GLN A 24 -4.84 5.50 6.19
N GLY A 25 -4.94 4.18 6.02
CA GLY A 25 -5.58 3.55 4.86
C GLY A 25 -6.98 3.05 5.20
N ASN A 26 -7.57 2.27 4.28
CA ASN A 26 -8.91 1.71 4.46
C ASN A 26 -8.98 0.73 5.64
N TYR A 27 -7.92 -0.05 5.89
CA TYR A 27 -7.84 -0.93 7.06
C TYR A 27 -7.88 -0.14 8.37
N GLU A 28 -7.09 0.92 8.50
CA GLU A 28 -7.06 1.75 9.70
C GLU A 28 -8.43 2.39 9.96
N GLN A 29 -9.06 2.94 8.92
CA GLN A 29 -10.42 3.50 9.01
C GLN A 29 -11.45 2.47 9.47
N SER A 30 -11.45 1.27 8.86
CA SER A 30 -12.39 0.21 9.19
C SER A 30 -12.19 -0.33 10.61
N LEU A 31 -10.95 -0.63 10.99
CA LEU A 31 -10.62 -1.20 12.30
C LEU A 31 -10.91 -0.21 13.44
N ALA A 32 -10.56 1.06 13.26
CA ALA A 32 -10.79 2.09 14.27
C ALA A 32 -12.28 2.41 14.46
N SER A 33 -13.10 2.23 13.42
CA SER A 33 -14.55 2.45 13.47
C SER A 33 -15.37 1.19 13.75
N GLY A 34 -14.72 0.04 13.97
CA GLY A 34 -15.40 -1.23 14.29
C GLY A 34 -16.19 -1.83 13.12
N ARG A 35 -15.83 -1.52 11.87
CA ARG A 35 -16.49 -2.08 10.69
C ARG A 35 -16.16 -3.57 10.53
N GLU A 36 -17.06 -4.28 9.87
CA GLU A 36 -16.92 -5.73 9.59
C GLU A 36 -16.16 -6.04 8.30
N ASP A 37 -15.88 -5.02 7.48
CA ASP A 37 -15.16 -5.16 6.21
C ASP A 37 -14.01 -4.14 6.09
N CYS A 38 -12.95 -4.52 5.36
CA CYS A 38 -11.82 -3.66 5.05
C CYS A 38 -12.19 -2.49 4.13
N ASN A 39 -13.33 -2.53 3.43
CA ASN A 39 -13.67 -1.57 2.38
C ASN A 39 -12.53 -1.45 1.36
N CYS A 40 -11.97 -2.58 0.92
CA CYS A 40 -10.84 -2.58 0.00
C CYS A 40 -11.23 -2.13 -1.43
N GLY A 41 -12.52 -2.09 -1.76
CA GLY A 41 -13.00 -1.69 -3.09
C GLY A 41 -12.93 -2.80 -4.14
N TYR A 42 -12.71 -4.05 -3.74
CA TYR A 42 -12.76 -5.20 -4.65
C TYR A 42 -14.20 -5.47 -5.08
N THR A 43 -14.39 -5.73 -6.38
CA THR A 43 -15.70 -6.10 -6.94
C THR A 43 -15.80 -7.60 -7.23
N ASP A 44 -14.66 -8.28 -7.41
CA ASP A 44 -14.63 -9.70 -7.71
C ASP A 44 -14.85 -10.55 -6.43
N PRO A 45 -15.71 -11.60 -6.47
CA PRO A 45 -15.93 -12.47 -5.32
C PRO A 45 -14.67 -13.17 -4.80
N ARG A 46 -13.73 -13.55 -5.68
CA ARG A 46 -12.49 -14.22 -5.28
C ARG A 46 -11.59 -13.28 -4.49
N ASP A 47 -11.45 -12.04 -4.96
CA ASP A 47 -10.66 -11.03 -4.27
C ASP A 47 -11.30 -10.65 -2.91
N ASN A 48 -12.63 -10.53 -2.87
CA ASN A 48 -13.37 -10.28 -1.63
C ASN A 48 -13.27 -11.43 -0.62
N HIS A 49 -13.24 -12.69 -1.08
CA HIS A 49 -13.06 -13.85 -0.21
C HIS A 49 -11.76 -13.76 0.59
N PHE A 50 -10.63 -13.51 -0.09
CA PHE A 50 -9.34 -13.37 0.57
C PHE A 50 -9.24 -12.09 1.40
N ALA A 51 -9.84 -10.99 0.95
CA ALA A 51 -9.91 -9.76 1.73
C ALA A 51 -10.65 -9.97 3.07
N THR A 52 -11.74 -10.74 3.05
CA THR A 52 -12.52 -11.07 4.26
C THR A 52 -11.69 -11.89 5.25
N ILE A 53 -10.94 -12.90 4.78
CA ILE A 53 -10.07 -13.71 5.63
C ILE A 53 -8.98 -12.84 6.28
N SER A 54 -8.29 -12.05 5.44
CA SER A 54 -7.20 -11.15 5.84
C SER A 54 -7.65 -10.09 6.84
N TYR A 55 -8.79 -9.44 6.57
CA TYR A 55 -9.39 -8.47 7.48
C TYR A 55 -9.85 -9.12 8.79
N GLY A 56 -10.51 -10.27 8.73
CA GLY A 56 -10.96 -11.00 9.91
C GLY A 56 -9.80 -11.39 10.84
N TYR A 57 -8.70 -11.92 10.28
CA TYR A 57 -7.49 -12.20 11.04
C TYR A 57 -6.92 -10.92 11.67
N THR A 58 -6.76 -9.86 10.89
CA THR A 58 -6.23 -8.57 11.38
C THR A 58 -7.10 -8.03 12.52
N ALA A 59 -8.42 -8.03 12.35
CA ALA A 59 -9.36 -7.51 13.34
C ALA A 59 -9.32 -8.30 14.64
N ARG A 60 -9.15 -9.62 14.61
CA ARG A 60 -9.03 -10.44 15.84
C ARG A 60 -7.66 -10.32 16.50
N SER A 61 -6.61 -10.09 15.72
CA SER A 61 -5.22 -10.05 16.20
C SER A 61 -4.76 -8.67 16.69
N CYS A 62 -5.55 -7.62 16.44
CA CYS A 62 -5.27 -6.27 16.92
C CYS A 62 -6.03 -5.94 18.21
N SER A 63 -5.31 -5.45 19.22
CA SER A 63 -5.85 -4.97 20.48
C SER A 63 -6.77 -3.75 20.29
N PRO A 64 -7.71 -3.49 21.22
CA PRO A 64 -8.51 -2.28 21.20
C PRO A 64 -7.66 -1.00 21.23
N ALA A 65 -6.53 -1.02 21.95
CA ALA A 65 -5.62 0.11 22.03
C ALA A 65 -4.97 0.42 20.69
N PHE A 66 -4.51 -0.61 19.96
CA PHE A 66 -3.94 -0.43 18.63
C PHE A 66 -4.97 0.09 17.62
N LYS A 67 -6.20 -0.44 17.65
CA LYS A 67 -7.31 0.06 16.82
C LYS A 67 -7.66 1.52 17.13
N ALA A 68 -7.68 1.89 18.41
CA ALA A 68 -7.90 3.28 18.82
C ALA A 68 -6.76 4.19 18.31
N TRP A 69 -5.51 3.74 18.43
CA TRP A 69 -4.35 4.45 17.89
C TRP A 69 -4.45 4.64 16.37
N MET A 70 -4.86 3.63 15.60
CA MET A 70 -5.09 3.77 14.15
C MET A 70 -6.08 4.90 13.84
N GLY A 71 -7.11 5.06 14.66
CA GLY A 71 -8.10 6.13 14.53
C GLY A 71 -7.56 7.54 14.79
N THR A 72 -6.42 7.66 15.47
CA THR A 72 -5.76 8.97 15.70
C THR A 72 -4.90 9.43 14.52
N LEU A 73 -4.56 8.52 13.61
CA LEU A 73 -3.73 8.85 12.45
C LEU A 73 -4.50 9.79 11.51
N PRO A 74 -3.85 10.75 10.84
CA PRO A 74 -4.54 11.57 9.85
C PRO A 74 -4.77 10.78 8.56
N GLU A 75 -5.83 11.11 7.82
CA GLU A 75 -6.12 10.50 6.50
C GLU A 75 -5.09 10.87 5.43
N ARG A 76 -4.44 12.02 5.59
CA ARG A 76 -3.46 12.57 4.65
C ARG A 76 -2.42 13.41 5.36
N ARG A 77 -1.25 13.54 4.75
CA ARG A 77 -0.17 14.43 5.22
C ARG A 77 0.44 15.19 4.07
N ARG A 78 0.95 16.38 4.34
CA ARG A 78 1.86 17.09 3.45
C ARG A 78 3.27 16.97 3.98
N VAL A 79 4.22 16.69 3.11
CA VAL A 79 5.65 16.67 3.43
C VAL A 79 6.39 17.51 2.42
N ARG A 80 7.57 18.00 2.79
CA ARG A 80 8.42 18.78 1.91
C ARG A 80 9.72 18.01 1.63
N VAL A 81 10.07 17.89 0.35
CA VAL A 81 11.34 17.32 -0.12
C VAL A 81 12.00 18.40 -0.97
N GLY A 82 13.10 18.97 -0.46
CA GLY A 82 13.66 20.20 -1.04
C GLY A 82 12.64 21.34 -1.01
N LYS A 83 12.33 21.91 -2.16
CA LYS A 83 11.30 22.96 -2.30
C LYS A 83 9.89 22.41 -2.57
N ARG A 84 9.78 21.14 -2.99
CA ARG A 84 8.53 20.51 -3.43
C ARG A 84 7.68 20.08 -2.24
N GLU A 85 6.40 20.39 -2.29
CA GLU A 85 5.40 19.92 -1.33
C GLU A 85 4.63 18.72 -1.90
N LEU A 86 4.73 17.58 -1.23
CA LEU A 86 4.14 16.32 -1.64
C LEU A 86 2.97 15.95 -0.73
N LEU A 87 1.87 15.49 -1.32
CA LEU A 87 0.70 14.98 -0.61
C LEU A 87 0.80 13.46 -0.45
N LEU A 88 0.78 12.98 0.79
CA LEU A 88 0.73 11.56 1.16
C LEU A 88 -0.71 11.15 1.41
N ILE A 89 -1.15 10.10 0.71
CA ILE A 89 -2.50 9.53 0.77
C ILE A 89 -2.46 8.00 0.56
N HIS A 90 -3.51 7.28 0.93
CA HIS A 90 -3.59 5.83 0.72
C HIS A 90 -3.96 5.47 -0.72
N GLY A 91 -5.18 5.80 -1.17
CA GLY A 91 -5.65 5.57 -2.55
C GLY A 91 -5.50 6.84 -3.39
N SER A 92 -6.58 7.59 -3.57
CA SER A 92 -6.57 8.88 -4.26
C SER A 92 -7.04 10.02 -3.34
N PRO A 93 -6.88 11.31 -3.74
CA PRO A 93 -7.47 12.42 -3.01
C PRO A 93 -9.01 12.42 -3.02
N ARG A 94 -9.65 11.63 -3.88
CA ARG A 94 -11.12 11.52 -3.97
C ARG A 94 -11.66 10.48 -3.01
N GLN A 95 -10.94 9.36 -2.86
CA GLN A 95 -11.38 8.22 -2.07
C GLN A 95 -10.20 7.36 -1.61
N VAL A 96 -10.26 6.91 -0.35
CA VAL A 96 -9.19 6.18 0.34
C VAL A 96 -8.84 4.84 -0.33
N ASN A 97 -9.82 4.13 -0.88
CA ASN A 97 -9.69 2.82 -1.53
C ASN A 97 -9.82 2.92 -3.07
N GLU A 98 -9.55 4.10 -3.64
CA GLU A 98 -9.50 4.22 -5.09
C GLU A 98 -8.19 3.63 -5.62
N PHE A 99 -8.31 2.67 -6.54
CA PHE A 99 -7.16 2.06 -7.22
C PHE A 99 -6.60 2.98 -8.30
N LEU A 100 -5.39 3.50 -8.08
CA LEU A 100 -4.62 4.22 -9.09
C LEU A 100 -3.57 3.31 -9.72
N PHE A 101 -3.98 2.50 -10.71
CA PHE A 101 -3.05 1.68 -11.51
C PHE A 101 -2.38 2.50 -12.61
N ALA A 102 -1.18 2.09 -13.02
CA ALA A 102 -0.40 2.80 -14.04
C ALA A 102 -1.14 2.85 -15.39
N SER A 103 -1.79 1.75 -15.79
CA SER A 103 -2.47 1.64 -17.08
C SER A 103 -3.81 2.37 -17.16
N THR A 104 -4.50 2.57 -16.03
CA THR A 104 -5.85 3.14 -15.97
C THR A 104 -5.91 4.53 -15.34
N SER A 105 -4.78 5.08 -14.90
CA SER A 105 -4.67 6.46 -14.43
C SER A 105 -4.07 7.32 -15.54
N PRO A 106 -4.84 7.99 -16.43
CA PRO A 106 -4.29 8.78 -17.53
C PRO A 106 -3.75 10.15 -17.07
N VAL A 107 -2.83 10.75 -17.84
CA VAL A 107 -2.18 12.03 -17.48
C VAL A 107 -3.17 13.16 -17.17
N PRO A 108 -4.20 13.45 -17.99
CA PRO A 108 -5.13 14.56 -17.70
C PRO A 108 -5.88 14.40 -16.37
N PHE A 109 -6.18 13.15 -15.99
CA PHE A 109 -6.79 12.85 -14.71
C PHE A 109 -5.83 13.14 -13.55
N LEU A 110 -4.57 12.68 -13.65
CA LEU A 110 -3.56 12.94 -12.62
C LEU A 110 -3.23 14.44 -12.47
N GLU A 111 -3.17 15.17 -13.58
CA GLU A 111 -3.02 16.64 -13.58
C GLU A 111 -4.16 17.32 -12.82
N THR A 112 -5.39 16.88 -13.04
CA THR A 112 -6.57 17.41 -12.34
C THR A 112 -6.47 17.15 -10.83
N LEU A 113 -6.09 15.94 -10.41
CA LEU A 113 -5.91 15.62 -9.00
C LEU A 113 -4.84 16.52 -8.37
N LEU A 114 -3.69 16.67 -9.03
CA LEU A 114 -2.58 17.46 -8.51
C LEU A 114 -2.95 18.94 -8.36
N ALA A 115 -3.57 19.52 -9.39
CA ALA A 115 -4.02 20.91 -9.39
C ALA A 115 -5.06 21.19 -8.30
N GLN A 116 -6.05 20.29 -8.13
CA GLN A 116 -7.05 20.40 -7.06
C GLN A 116 -6.42 20.37 -5.67
N GLN A 117 -5.38 19.55 -5.49
CA GLN A 117 -4.68 19.46 -4.22
C GLN A 117 -3.65 20.58 -4.02
N ARG A 118 -3.31 21.38 -5.03
CA ARG A 118 -2.27 22.43 -4.92
C ARG A 118 -0.99 21.86 -4.30
N ALA A 119 -0.49 20.77 -4.87
CA ALA A 119 0.73 20.09 -4.45
C ALA A 119 1.67 19.95 -5.64
N ASP A 120 2.97 19.81 -5.38
CA ASP A 120 3.97 19.54 -6.42
C ASP A 120 4.07 18.05 -6.73
N GLY A 121 3.55 17.19 -5.85
CA GLY A 121 3.39 15.77 -6.13
C GLY A 121 2.41 15.05 -5.22
N ILE A 122 2.06 13.83 -5.62
CA ILE A 122 1.20 12.90 -4.88
C ILE A 122 1.98 11.60 -4.65
N LEU A 123 1.98 11.14 -3.41
CA LEU A 123 2.46 9.81 -3.00
C LEU A 123 1.23 8.99 -2.57
N CYS A 124 0.92 7.96 -3.34
CA CYS A 124 -0.18 7.03 -3.06
C CYS A 124 0.32 5.58 -2.89
N THR A 125 -0.57 4.69 -2.49
CA THR A 125 -0.33 3.25 -2.35
C THR A 125 -1.58 2.48 -2.79
N HIS A 126 -2.14 1.60 -1.96
CA HIS A 126 -3.38 0.86 -2.10
C HIS A 126 -3.35 -0.27 -3.14
N THR A 127 -2.92 0.01 -4.38
CA THR A 127 -2.80 -1.02 -5.43
C THR A 127 -1.73 -2.07 -5.11
N GLY A 128 -0.75 -1.73 -4.27
CA GLY A 128 0.42 -2.55 -3.97
C GLY A 128 1.49 -2.57 -5.06
N LEU A 129 1.26 -1.93 -6.22
CA LEU A 129 2.19 -1.93 -7.35
C LEU A 129 2.84 -0.55 -7.55
N HIS A 130 4.15 -0.54 -7.60
CA HIS A 130 4.92 0.68 -7.79
C HIS A 130 4.79 1.21 -9.22
N TRP A 131 4.63 2.52 -9.33
CA TRP A 131 4.83 3.24 -10.58
C TRP A 131 5.06 4.72 -10.29
N HIS A 132 5.75 5.40 -11.20
CA HIS A 132 5.97 6.83 -11.13
C HIS A 132 5.62 7.46 -12.47
N ARG A 133 4.98 8.63 -12.41
CA ARG A 133 4.76 9.46 -13.57
C ARG A 133 5.16 10.91 -13.28
N HIS A 134 6.06 11.41 -14.11
CA HIS A 134 6.29 12.83 -14.25
C HIS A 134 5.22 13.44 -15.18
N LEU A 135 4.56 14.49 -14.72
CA LEU A 135 3.47 15.13 -15.44
C LEU A 135 3.97 16.34 -16.24
N PRO A 136 3.31 16.71 -17.36
CA PRO A 136 3.65 17.92 -18.13
C PRO A 136 3.70 19.22 -17.33
N SER A 137 2.89 19.35 -16.27
CA SER A 137 2.94 20.49 -15.34
C SER A 137 4.20 20.56 -14.47
N GLY A 138 5.07 19.55 -14.52
CA GLY A 138 6.29 19.43 -13.72
C GLY A 138 6.09 18.73 -12.37
N GLY A 139 4.87 18.28 -12.09
CA GLY A 139 4.53 17.52 -10.88
C GLY A 139 4.75 16.02 -11.00
N ASP A 140 4.80 15.34 -9.87
CA ASP A 140 5.06 13.90 -9.79
C ASP A 140 3.90 13.15 -9.12
N VAL A 141 3.46 12.04 -9.71
CA VAL A 141 2.57 11.09 -9.04
C VAL A 141 3.29 9.76 -8.91
N VAL A 142 3.47 9.31 -7.68
CA VAL A 142 4.20 8.10 -7.33
C VAL A 142 3.26 7.18 -6.55
N ASN A 143 3.01 6.00 -7.09
CA ASN A 143 2.54 4.89 -6.27
C ASN A 143 3.76 4.24 -5.62
N VAL A 144 3.87 4.38 -4.30
CA VAL A 144 5.00 3.88 -3.51
C VAL A 144 4.89 2.39 -3.21
N GLY A 145 3.90 1.70 -3.79
CA GLY A 145 3.63 0.27 -3.62
C GLY A 145 3.38 -0.10 -2.17
N VAL A 146 3.80 -1.30 -1.77
CA VAL A 146 3.61 -1.82 -0.41
C VAL A 146 4.85 -2.58 0.04
N ILE A 147 5.31 -2.32 1.27
CA ILE A 147 6.49 -2.98 1.82
C ILE A 147 6.20 -4.39 2.36
N GLY A 148 4.94 -4.67 2.73
CA GLY A 148 4.54 -5.94 3.34
C GLY A 148 4.16 -7.05 2.36
N ARG A 149 4.28 -6.82 1.04
CA ARG A 149 3.96 -7.81 0.01
C ARG A 149 4.91 -7.62 -1.18
N PRO A 150 5.47 -8.69 -1.75
CA PRO A 150 6.28 -8.60 -2.96
C PRO A 150 5.52 -7.92 -4.11
N PRO A 151 6.21 -7.30 -5.08
CA PRO A 151 5.60 -6.45 -6.10
C PRO A 151 5.05 -7.21 -7.32
N ASN A 152 4.81 -8.52 -7.19
CA ASN A 152 4.26 -9.39 -8.23
C ASN A 152 5.17 -9.52 -9.47
N ASP A 153 6.48 -9.71 -9.26
CA ASP A 153 7.48 -9.82 -10.32
C ASP A 153 8.35 -11.09 -10.22
N GLY A 154 7.94 -12.03 -9.36
CA GLY A 154 8.67 -13.29 -9.13
C GLY A 154 9.91 -13.15 -8.24
N SER A 155 10.15 -11.97 -7.67
CA SER A 155 11.12 -11.78 -6.61
C SER A 155 10.44 -11.81 -5.24
N PRO A 156 10.95 -12.57 -4.25
CA PRO A 156 10.43 -12.51 -2.89
C PRO A 156 10.83 -11.21 -2.16
N GLU A 157 11.73 -10.41 -2.74
CA GLU A 157 12.13 -9.11 -2.18
C GLU A 157 10.96 -8.12 -2.22
N VAL A 158 10.86 -7.29 -1.18
CA VAL A 158 9.90 -6.17 -1.15
C VAL A 158 10.61 -4.90 -1.57
N ARG A 159 9.85 -3.81 -1.77
CA ARG A 159 10.41 -2.54 -2.21
C ARG A 159 9.89 -1.38 -1.38
N TYR A 160 10.66 -0.30 -1.36
CA TYR A 160 10.27 0.98 -0.77
C TYR A 160 10.82 2.13 -1.62
N CYS A 161 10.20 3.30 -1.50
CA CYS A 161 10.64 4.49 -2.23
C CYS A 161 11.55 5.35 -1.34
N LEU A 162 12.71 5.73 -1.88
CA LEU A 162 13.54 6.80 -1.36
C LEU A 162 13.27 8.06 -2.19
N LEU A 163 12.97 9.16 -1.52
CA LEU A 163 12.64 10.45 -2.14
C LEU A 163 13.68 11.48 -1.73
N GLU A 164 14.32 12.12 -2.71
CA GLU A 164 15.36 13.10 -2.48
C GLU A 164 15.21 14.30 -3.41
N ASP A 165 15.69 15.46 -2.97
CA ASP A 165 15.87 16.61 -3.86
C ASP A 165 17.24 16.49 -4.54
N ARG A 166 17.24 16.27 -5.86
CA ARG A 166 18.46 16.23 -6.68
C ARG A 166 18.44 17.41 -7.64
N GLY A 167 19.01 18.53 -7.20
CA GLY A 167 19.15 19.74 -8.03
C GLY A 167 17.83 20.46 -8.30
N GLY A 168 16.89 20.46 -7.36
CA GLY A 168 15.56 21.08 -7.49
C GLY A 168 14.49 20.15 -8.09
N GLN A 169 14.86 18.91 -8.42
CA GLN A 169 13.97 17.89 -8.95
C GLN A 169 13.74 16.80 -7.91
N LEU A 170 12.52 16.25 -7.88
CA LEU A 170 12.22 15.09 -7.06
C LEU A 170 12.83 13.85 -7.70
N ALA A 171 13.85 13.29 -7.06
CA ALA A 171 14.33 11.97 -7.38
C ALA A 171 13.49 10.93 -6.63
N VAL A 172 13.06 9.91 -7.36
CA VAL A 172 12.24 8.81 -6.85
C VAL A 172 12.96 7.51 -7.14
N ASP A 173 13.64 6.96 -6.13
CA ASP A 173 14.32 5.67 -6.28
C ASP A 173 13.48 4.57 -5.64
N LEU A 174 13.25 3.51 -6.42
CA LEU A 174 12.58 2.30 -5.93
C LEU A 174 13.63 1.29 -5.50
N LEU A 175 13.87 1.22 -4.20
CA LEU A 175 14.90 0.38 -3.60
C LEU A 175 14.34 -0.99 -3.22
N ARG A 176 15.18 -2.02 -3.37
CA ARG A 176 14.87 -3.39 -2.95
C ARG A 176 15.25 -3.59 -1.50
N LEU A 177 14.44 -4.37 -0.78
CA LEU A 177 14.70 -4.78 0.59
C LEU A 177 14.59 -6.30 0.70
N ARG A 178 15.70 -6.91 1.09
CA ARG A 178 15.75 -8.33 1.47
C ARG A 178 15.30 -8.48 2.90
N TYR A 179 14.57 -9.55 3.15
CA TYR A 179 14.11 -9.97 4.47
C TYR A 179 14.03 -11.49 4.51
N ASP A 180 13.87 -12.04 5.71
CA ASP A 180 13.67 -13.47 5.92
C ASP A 180 12.24 -13.89 5.53
N HIS A 181 12.00 -13.98 4.22
CA HIS A 181 10.71 -14.38 3.66
C HIS A 181 10.37 -15.85 3.95
N GLN A 182 11.38 -16.71 4.17
CA GLN A 182 11.17 -18.09 4.59
C GLN A 182 10.67 -18.16 6.03
N GLY A 183 11.32 -17.44 6.96
CA GLY A 183 10.84 -17.30 8.33
C GLY A 183 9.45 -16.67 8.42
N LEU A 184 9.16 -15.65 7.60
CA LEU A 184 7.82 -15.07 7.50
C LEU A 184 6.78 -16.10 7.02
N ALA A 185 7.10 -16.89 5.99
CA ALA A 185 6.21 -17.93 5.48
C ALA A 185 5.91 -19.00 6.55
N GLU A 186 6.90 -19.40 7.34
CA GLU A 186 6.69 -20.30 8.48
C GLU A 186 5.80 -19.67 9.56
N GLU A 187 5.99 -18.38 9.88
CA GLU A 187 5.12 -17.66 10.82
C GLU A 187 3.68 -17.58 10.32
N MET A 188 3.47 -17.29 9.04
CA MET A 188 2.14 -17.27 8.42
C MET A 188 1.44 -18.62 8.53
N ARG A 189 2.15 -19.74 8.30
CA ARG A 189 1.59 -21.08 8.45
C ARG A 189 1.26 -21.40 9.91
N ARG A 190 2.08 -20.98 10.87
CA ARG A 190 1.80 -21.14 12.32
C ARG A 190 0.56 -20.35 12.75
N GLU A 191 0.33 -19.20 12.14
CA GLU A 191 -0.85 -18.35 12.35
C GLU A 191 -2.07 -18.79 11.52
N GLU A 192 -1.99 -19.95 10.86
CA GLU A 192 -3.05 -20.55 10.05
C GLU A 192 -3.57 -19.61 8.95
N LEU A 193 -2.69 -18.75 8.42
CA LEU A 193 -3.03 -17.93 7.26
C LEU A 193 -3.08 -18.79 5.98
N PRO A 194 -3.93 -18.42 5.00
CA PRO A 194 -4.07 -19.16 3.75
C PRO A 194 -2.74 -19.40 3.03
N GLU A 195 -2.57 -20.61 2.47
CA GLU A 195 -1.36 -20.97 1.75
C GLU A 195 -1.15 -20.07 0.52
N GLU A 196 -2.22 -19.53 -0.08
CA GLU A 196 -2.09 -18.54 -1.14
C GLU A 196 -1.29 -17.31 -0.68
N PHE A 197 -1.51 -16.82 0.54
CA PHE A 197 -0.72 -15.70 1.06
C PHE A 197 0.74 -16.10 1.27
N VAL A 198 0.98 -17.32 1.75
CA VAL A 198 2.31 -17.88 1.99
C VAL A 198 3.08 -18.03 0.67
N GLU A 199 2.45 -18.58 -0.36
CA GLU A 199 3.03 -18.75 -1.70
C GLU A 199 3.40 -17.39 -2.31
N THR A 200 2.61 -16.35 -2.07
CA THR A 200 2.95 -14.99 -2.51
C THR A 200 4.28 -14.51 -1.91
N ILE A 201 4.48 -14.74 -0.61
CA ILE A 201 5.72 -14.37 0.08
C ILE A 201 6.91 -15.20 -0.41
N LEU A 202 6.72 -16.49 -0.65
CA LEU A 202 7.79 -17.40 -1.07
C LEU A 202 8.23 -17.20 -2.51
N THR A 203 7.29 -16.91 -3.41
CA THR A 203 7.54 -16.91 -4.85
C THR A 203 7.69 -15.51 -5.44
N GLY A 204 7.20 -14.49 -4.75
CA GLY A 204 7.10 -13.13 -5.30
C GLY A 204 5.98 -12.93 -6.31
N TRP A 205 5.18 -13.96 -6.60
CA TRP A 205 4.02 -13.88 -7.48
C TRP A 205 2.74 -13.80 -6.65
N TRP A 206 1.82 -12.92 -7.03
CA TRP A 206 0.54 -12.84 -6.36
C TRP A 206 -0.34 -14.03 -6.74
N THR A 207 -0.96 -14.64 -5.74
CA THR A 207 -1.92 -15.74 -5.89
C THR A 207 -3.36 -15.31 -5.56
N THR A 208 -3.50 -14.13 -4.95
CA THR A 208 -4.76 -13.48 -4.54
C THR A 208 -4.76 -12.03 -4.99
N CYS A 209 -5.95 -11.41 -5.07
CA CYS A 209 -6.08 -10.02 -5.56
C CYS A 209 -5.56 -9.86 -7.00
N LEU A 210 -5.79 -10.87 -7.84
CA LEU A 210 -5.40 -10.84 -9.26
C LEU A 210 -6.53 -10.28 -10.13
N GLU A 211 -7.79 -10.40 -9.68
CA GLU A 211 -8.93 -9.99 -10.50
C GLU A 211 -9.10 -8.48 -10.55
N ILE A 212 -8.65 -7.77 -9.52
CA ILE A 212 -8.55 -6.32 -9.52
C ILE A 212 -7.51 -5.75 -10.49
N LEU A 213 -6.54 -6.56 -10.94
CA LEU A 213 -5.49 -6.07 -11.85
C LEU A 213 -6.07 -5.77 -13.23
N PRO A 214 -5.88 -4.54 -13.76
CA PRO A 214 -6.20 -4.26 -15.15
C PRO A 214 -5.38 -5.13 -16.09
N ALA A 215 -5.86 -5.30 -17.33
CA ALA A 215 -5.26 -6.22 -18.30
C ALA A 215 -3.74 -6.02 -18.51
N ARG A 216 -3.25 -4.78 -18.47
CA ARG A 216 -1.81 -4.49 -18.67
C ARG A 216 -0.95 -4.87 -17.46
N GLU A 217 -1.43 -4.66 -16.24
CA GLU A 217 -0.75 -5.09 -15.01
C GLU A 217 -0.82 -6.62 -14.88
N ARG A 218 -1.97 -7.22 -15.19
CA ARG A 218 -2.15 -8.67 -15.19
C ARG A 218 -1.21 -9.38 -16.16
N ALA A 219 -1.02 -8.84 -17.37
CA ALA A 219 -0.10 -9.38 -18.36
C ALA A 219 1.39 -9.35 -17.94
N ARG A 220 1.76 -8.56 -16.91
CA ARG A 220 3.11 -8.54 -16.34
C ARG A 220 3.26 -9.50 -15.15
N SER A 221 2.16 -10.05 -14.68
CA SER A 221 2.11 -11.06 -13.61
C SER A 221 2.39 -12.44 -14.20
N ARG A 222 2.70 -13.41 -13.35
CA ARG A 222 2.68 -14.82 -13.74
C ARG A 222 1.23 -15.28 -13.87
N LEU A 223 0.89 -15.77 -15.06
CA LEU A 223 -0.31 -16.54 -15.33
C LEU A 223 0.04 -18.03 -15.31
#